data_AF-A0A4Q2QRY4-F1
#
_entry.id   AF-A0A4Q2QRY4-F1
#
_cell.length_a   1.000
_cell.length_b   1.000
_cell.length_c   1.000
_cell.angle_alpha   90.00
_cell.angle_beta   90.00
_cell.angle_gamma   90.00
#
_symmetry.space_group_name_H-M   'P 1'
#
loop_
_entity.id
_entity.type
_entity.pdbx_description
1 polymer ?
#
loop_
_entity_poly.entity_id
_entity_poly.type
_entity_poly.pdbx_seq_one_letter_code
_entity_poly.pdbx_strand_id
1 'polypeptide(L)'
;KMHIPENFTVSWDYSLCKRAIDENCFFSDEVPDRWGDCIAARNLGITTFLSTPIHLPDGSFYGTLCAASSEKRQWSERAEQVLQLFAGLIAQYIQKEALVEQLREANAALIAQSYTDSLTGLPNRRAIFENLTTLFSLARHLNHKIMIAFIDLDNFKL
;
A
#
# COMPACT_ATOMS: atom_id res chain seq x y z
N LYS A 1 3.05 -24.26 -21.93
CA LYS A 1 2.89 -22.86 -21.46
C LYS A 1 2.30 -22.93 -20.06
N MET A 2 3.09 -22.61 -19.05
CA MET A 2 2.63 -22.63 -17.65
C MET A 2 1.59 -21.51 -17.45
N HIS A 3 0.57 -21.77 -16.62
CA HIS A 3 -0.44 -20.79 -16.25
C HIS A 3 -0.56 -20.73 -14.73
N ILE A 4 -0.20 -19.58 -14.15
CA ILE A 4 -0.47 -19.26 -12.76
C ILE A 4 -1.68 -18.33 -12.77
N PRO A 5 -2.83 -18.72 -12.16
CA PRO A 5 -3.99 -17.86 -12.11
C PRO A 5 -3.68 -16.54 -11.41
N GLU A 6 -4.22 -15.44 -11.92
CA GLU A 6 -4.22 -14.17 -11.20
C GLU A 6 -4.94 -14.34 -9.85
N ASN A 7 -4.45 -13.66 -8.81
CA ASN A 7 -4.94 -13.76 -7.43
C ASN A 7 -4.81 -15.16 -6.79
N PHE A 8 -4.01 -16.05 -7.36
CA PHE A 8 -3.66 -17.31 -6.70
C PHE A 8 -2.94 -17.02 -5.37
N THR A 9 -3.54 -17.47 -4.27
CA THR A 9 -3.04 -17.22 -2.92
C THR A 9 -2.63 -18.53 -2.26
N VAL A 10 -1.49 -18.49 -1.56
CA VAL A 10 -0.98 -19.57 -0.72
C VAL A 10 -0.54 -18.99 0.61
N SER A 11 -0.61 -19.78 1.68
CA SER A 11 -0.02 -19.36 2.95
C SER A 11 1.49 -19.15 2.77
N TRP A 12 2.01 -18.09 3.39
CA TRP A 12 3.43 -17.75 3.36
C TRP A 12 4.30 -18.94 3.80
N ASP A 13 3.93 -19.60 4.89
CA ASP A 13 4.67 -20.72 5.49
C ASP A 13 4.78 -21.94 4.56
N TYR A 14 3.88 -22.05 3.58
CA TYR A 14 3.87 -23.17 2.62
C TYR A 14 4.34 -22.77 1.22
N SER A 15 4.77 -21.51 1.03
CA SER A 15 5.18 -20.98 -0.27
C SER A 15 6.63 -21.34 -0.62
N LEU A 16 6.95 -21.40 -1.91
CA LEU A 16 8.34 -21.45 -2.37
C LEU A 16 9.10 -20.18 -1.98
N CYS A 17 8.41 -19.05 -1.89
CA CYS A 17 8.99 -17.76 -1.54
C CYS A 17 9.62 -17.81 -0.14
N LYS A 18 8.90 -18.32 0.86
CA LYS A 18 9.42 -18.47 2.23
C LYS A 18 10.59 -19.42 2.30
N ARG A 19 10.52 -20.56 1.61
CA ARG A 19 11.60 -21.57 1.56
C ARG A 19 12.87 -20.99 0.96
N ALA A 20 12.74 -20.26 -0.14
CA ALA A 20 13.88 -19.59 -0.78
C ALA A 20 14.58 -18.61 0.18
N ILE A 21 13.81 -17.90 1.01
CA ILE A 21 14.34 -16.99 2.04
C ILE A 21 15.00 -17.76 3.18
N ASP A 22 14.33 -18.76 3.75
CA ASP A 22 14.81 -19.52 4.90
C ASP A 22 16.09 -20.32 4.60
N GLU A 23 16.16 -20.89 3.40
CA GLU A 23 17.31 -21.69 2.96
C GLU A 23 18.38 -20.84 2.27
N ASN A 24 18.16 -19.53 2.12
CA ASN A 24 19.01 -18.63 1.34
C ASN A 24 19.32 -19.19 -0.07
N CYS A 25 18.29 -19.75 -0.72
CA CYS A 25 18.38 -20.43 -2.02
C CYS A 25 17.38 -19.80 -2.99
N PHE A 26 17.86 -18.88 -3.81
CA PHE A 26 17.02 -18.05 -4.68
C PHE A 26 16.75 -18.64 -6.05
N PHE A 27 17.45 -19.69 -6.45
CA PHE A 27 17.26 -20.35 -7.73
C PHE A 27 17.29 -21.87 -7.56
N SER A 28 16.33 -22.55 -8.17
CA SER A 28 16.36 -24.00 -8.34
C SER A 28 15.68 -24.37 -9.65
N ASP A 29 16.32 -25.20 -10.45
CA ASP A 29 15.75 -25.82 -11.65
C ASP A 29 15.28 -27.27 -11.43
N GLU A 30 15.28 -27.69 -10.16
CA GLU A 30 14.89 -29.02 -9.65
C GLU A 30 13.95 -28.86 -8.45
N VAL A 31 12.95 -27.98 -8.58
CA VAL A 31 11.98 -27.68 -7.51
C VAL A 31 11.27 -28.94 -6.96
N PRO A 32 10.88 -29.94 -7.77
CA PRO A 32 10.26 -31.17 -7.25
C PRO A 32 11.18 -31.98 -6.32
N ASP A 33 12.49 -31.94 -6.54
CA ASP A 33 13.47 -32.67 -5.72
C ASP A 33 13.83 -31.89 -4.46
N ARG A 34 13.97 -30.57 -4.57
CA ARG A 34 14.36 -29.69 -3.46
C ARG A 34 13.20 -29.35 -2.52
N TRP A 35 12.06 -28.94 -3.07
CA TRP A 35 10.88 -28.45 -2.34
C TRP A 35 9.64 -29.24 -2.73
N GLY A 36 9.80 -30.56 -2.88
CA GLY A 36 8.75 -31.46 -3.34
C GLY A 36 7.52 -31.49 -2.42
N ASP A 37 7.66 -31.12 -1.15
CA ASP A 37 6.59 -30.99 -0.16
C ASP A 37 5.75 -29.71 -0.33
N CYS A 38 6.16 -28.76 -1.19
CA CYS A 38 5.34 -27.60 -1.55
C CYS A 38 4.19 -28.01 -2.47
N ILE A 39 3.01 -28.24 -1.88
CA ILE A 39 1.79 -28.64 -2.59
C ILE A 39 1.43 -27.63 -3.71
N ALA A 40 1.58 -26.33 -3.45
CA ALA A 40 1.29 -25.29 -4.43
C ALA A 40 2.21 -25.38 -5.65
N ALA A 41 3.51 -25.58 -5.44
CA ALA A 41 4.48 -25.74 -6.52
C ALA A 41 4.17 -26.98 -7.36
N ARG A 42 3.81 -28.09 -6.69
CA ARG A 42 3.41 -29.33 -7.36
C ARG A 42 2.16 -29.16 -8.20
N ASN A 43 1.12 -28.53 -7.66
CA ASN A 43 -0.15 -28.29 -8.36
C ASN A 43 0.02 -27.37 -9.58
N LEU A 44 0.93 -26.40 -9.50
CA LEU A 44 1.29 -25.52 -10.60
C LEU A 44 2.30 -26.15 -11.59
N GLY A 45 2.83 -27.33 -11.27
CA GLY A 45 3.84 -28.02 -12.06
C GLY A 45 5.16 -27.24 -12.17
N ILE A 46 5.60 -26.58 -11.10
CA ILE A 46 6.83 -25.80 -11.08
C ILE A 46 8.05 -26.73 -11.07
N THR A 47 8.91 -26.58 -12.08
CA THR A 47 10.21 -27.26 -12.18
C THR A 47 11.35 -26.30 -11.93
N THR A 48 11.29 -25.09 -12.48
CA THR A 48 12.27 -24.03 -12.22
C THR A 48 11.64 -22.84 -11.54
N PHE A 49 12.32 -22.32 -10.53
CA PHE A 49 11.91 -21.19 -9.71
C PHE A 49 13.10 -20.26 -9.46
N LEU A 50 12.85 -18.96 -9.61
CA LEU A 50 13.79 -17.89 -9.28
C LEU A 50 13.03 -16.88 -8.41
N SER A 51 13.55 -16.60 -7.22
CA SER A 51 12.98 -15.67 -6.25
C SER A 51 13.93 -14.51 -6.02
N THR A 52 13.42 -13.29 -6.05
CA THR A 52 14.18 -12.08 -5.76
C THR A 52 13.53 -11.37 -4.57
N PRO A 53 14.24 -11.19 -3.45
CA PRO A 53 13.68 -10.51 -2.29
C PRO A 53 13.45 -9.02 -2.57
N ILE A 54 12.32 -8.52 -2.10
CA ILE A 54 11.95 -7.11 -2.13
C ILE A 54 12.20 -6.55 -0.73
N HIS A 55 13.16 -5.64 -0.64
CA HIS A 55 13.42 -4.88 0.58
C HIS A 55 12.96 -3.44 0.39
N LEU A 56 12.33 -2.87 1.41
CA LEU A 56 12.01 -1.45 1.43
C LEU A 56 13.29 -0.62 1.67
N PRO A 57 13.26 0.69 1.40
CA PRO A 57 14.44 1.55 1.59
C PRO A 57 15.00 1.59 3.01
N ASP A 58 14.20 1.25 4.02
CA ASP A 58 14.63 1.11 5.42
C ASP A 58 15.34 -0.23 5.71
N GLY A 59 15.49 -1.09 4.70
CA GLY A 59 16.10 -2.42 4.80
C GLY A 59 15.15 -3.52 5.27
N SER A 60 13.89 -3.20 5.58
CA SER A 60 12.91 -4.21 5.99
C SER A 60 12.53 -5.12 4.82
N PHE A 61 12.29 -6.39 5.12
CA PHE A 61 11.82 -7.37 4.14
C PHE A 61 10.32 -7.20 3.90
N TYR A 62 9.93 -6.95 2.65
CA TYR A 62 8.52 -6.80 2.26
C TYR A 62 7.94 -8.09 1.69
N GLY A 63 8.71 -8.81 0.87
CA GLY A 63 8.23 -10.00 0.15
C GLY A 63 9.20 -10.42 -0.94
N THR A 64 8.72 -11.15 -1.95
CA THR A 64 9.54 -11.64 -3.06
C THR A 64 8.87 -11.41 -4.41
N LEU A 65 9.65 -11.06 -5.42
CA LEU A 65 9.26 -11.14 -6.82
C LEU A 65 9.82 -12.44 -7.41
N CYS A 66 8.96 -13.29 -7.98
CA CYS A 66 9.37 -14.62 -8.42
C CYS A 66 9.05 -14.89 -9.88
N ALA A 67 9.92 -15.65 -10.55
CA ALA A 67 9.66 -16.27 -11.83
C ALA A 67 9.58 -17.79 -11.67
N ALA A 68 8.65 -18.42 -12.40
CA ALA A 68 8.44 -19.87 -12.36
C ALA A 68 8.28 -20.43 -13.78
N SER A 69 8.68 -21.68 -13.95
CA SER A 69 8.58 -22.43 -15.20
C SER A 69 8.27 -23.90 -14.92
N SER A 70 7.45 -24.51 -15.77
CA SER A 70 7.18 -25.95 -15.77
C SER A 70 8.22 -26.78 -16.53
N GLU A 71 9.20 -26.11 -17.13
CA GLU A 71 10.35 -26.72 -17.81
C GLU A 71 11.62 -26.41 -17.02
N LYS A 72 12.58 -27.33 -17.07
CA LYS A 72 13.93 -27.10 -16.56
C LYS A 72 14.59 -25.97 -17.35
N ARG A 73 14.89 -24.86 -16.69
CA ARG A 73 15.60 -23.70 -17.25
C ARG A 73 16.92 -23.53 -16.51
N GLN A 74 17.99 -23.29 -17.27
CA GLN A 74 19.28 -22.93 -16.68
C GLN A 74 19.23 -21.53 -16.08
N TRP A 75 20.11 -21.27 -15.12
CA TRP A 75 20.30 -19.94 -14.56
C TRP A 75 20.64 -18.92 -15.67
N SER A 76 20.07 -17.72 -15.53
CA SER A 76 20.20 -16.65 -16.50
C SER A 76 20.44 -15.34 -15.76
N GLU A 77 21.65 -14.81 -15.91
CA GLU A 77 22.05 -13.52 -15.35
C GLU A 77 21.09 -12.40 -15.80
N ARG A 78 20.66 -12.42 -17.07
CA ARG A 78 19.70 -11.45 -17.59
C ARG A 78 18.35 -11.53 -16.89
N ALA A 79 17.85 -12.73 -16.60
CA ALA A 79 16.58 -12.89 -15.90
C ALA A 79 16.68 -12.37 -14.46
N GLU A 80 17.79 -12.66 -13.79
CA GLU A 80 18.08 -12.16 -12.45
C GLU A 80 18.16 -10.64 -12.41
N GLN A 81 18.93 -10.01 -13.31
CA GLN A 81 19.04 -8.54 -13.38
C GLN A 81 17.67 -7.87 -13.62
N VAL A 82 16.84 -8.45 -14.48
CA VAL A 82 15.49 -7.94 -14.75
C VAL A 82 14.61 -8.04 -13.51
N LEU A 83 14.61 -9.18 -12.81
CA LEU A 83 13.84 -9.35 -11.58
C LEU A 83 14.33 -8.43 -10.46
N GLN A 84 15.65 -8.23 -10.32
CA GLN A 84 16.23 -7.29 -9.36
C GLN A 84 15.79 -5.84 -9.64
N LEU A 85 15.80 -5.43 -10.92
CA LEU A 85 15.29 -4.12 -11.32
C LEU A 85 13.82 -3.94 -10.94
N PHE A 86 12.97 -4.91 -11.29
CA PHE A 86 11.55 -4.83 -10.96
C PHE A 86 11.27 -4.90 -9.46
N ALA A 87 12.01 -5.72 -8.70
CA ALA A 87 11.92 -5.76 -7.25
C ALA A 87 12.23 -4.37 -6.64
N GLY A 88 13.28 -3.70 -7.13
CA GLY A 88 13.60 -2.34 -6.73
C GLY A 88 12.52 -1.32 -7.08
N LEU A 89 11.96 -1.38 -8.30
CA LEU A 89 10.86 -0.50 -8.72
C LEU A 89 9.58 -0.71 -7.89
N ILE A 90 9.26 -1.96 -7.56
CA ILE A 90 8.12 -2.30 -6.69
C ILE A 90 8.35 -1.72 -5.29
N ALA A 91 9.54 -1.89 -4.71
CA ALA A 91 9.88 -1.33 -3.40
C ALA A 91 9.74 0.21 -3.39
N GLN A 92 10.26 0.88 -4.42
CA GLN A 92 10.14 2.34 -4.56
C GLN A 92 8.68 2.77 -4.68
N TYR A 93 7.86 2.05 -5.44
CA TYR A 93 6.45 2.36 -5.60
C TYR A 93 5.68 2.22 -4.28
N ILE A 94 5.90 1.13 -3.54
CA ILE A 94 5.28 0.90 -2.21
C ILE A 94 5.65 2.04 -1.26
N GLN A 95 6.93 2.41 -1.19
CA GLN A 95 7.39 3.50 -0.33
C GLN A 95 6.74 4.84 -0.70
N LYS A 96 6.65 5.12 -2.01
CA LYS A 96 6.05 6.34 -2.51
C LYS A 96 4.56 6.42 -2.13
N GLU A 97 3.80 5.35 -2.31
CA GLU A 97 2.39 5.32 -1.91
C GLU A 97 2.22 5.52 -0.39
N ALA A 98 3.05 4.88 0.43
CA ALA A 98 3.02 5.08 1.88
C ALA A 98 3.30 6.54 2.28
N LEU A 99 4.28 7.19 1.65
CA LEU A 99 4.59 8.61 1.91
C LEU A 99 3.48 9.54 1.45
N VAL A 100 2.84 9.25 0.31
CA VAL A 100 1.70 10.03 -0.18
C VAL A 100 0.54 9.96 0.80
N GLU A 101 0.27 8.78 1.36
CA GLU A 101 -0.80 8.63 2.34
C GLU A 101 -0.48 9.35 3.66
N GLN A 102 0.74 9.22 4.18
CA GLN A 102 1.19 9.98 5.35
C GLN A 102 1.07 11.50 5.14
N LEU A 103 1.41 11.99 3.95
CA LEU A 103 1.27 13.40 3.60
C LEU A 103 -0.20 13.83 3.60
N ARG A 104 -1.11 12.99 3.10
CA ARG A 104 -2.55 13.26 3.10
C ARG A 104 -3.10 13.32 4.52
N GLU A 105 -2.74 12.37 5.37
CA GLU A 105 -3.17 12.34 6.77
C GLU A 105 -2.66 13.57 7.53
N ALA A 106 -1.38 13.92 7.38
CA ALA A 106 -0.80 15.11 8.01
C ALA A 106 -1.48 16.40 7.53
N ASN A 107 -1.77 16.50 6.22
CA ASN A 107 -2.48 17.65 5.66
C ASN A 107 -3.91 17.73 6.20
N ALA A 108 -4.64 16.62 6.27
CA ALA A 108 -5.98 16.57 6.85
C ALA A 108 -5.98 17.00 8.32
N ALA A 109 -4.98 16.60 9.10
CA ALA A 109 -4.83 17.01 10.50
C ALA A 109 -4.54 18.52 10.63
N LEU A 110 -3.65 19.07 9.80
CA LEU A 110 -3.36 20.51 9.76
C LEU A 110 -4.59 21.33 9.33
N ILE A 111 -5.34 20.84 8.35
CA ILE A 111 -6.63 21.41 7.97
C ILE A 111 -7.54 21.41 9.19
N ALA A 112 -7.81 20.26 9.82
CA ALA A 112 -8.70 20.21 10.99
C ALA A 112 -8.31 21.21 12.10
N GLN A 113 -7.01 21.34 12.40
CA GLN A 113 -6.51 22.31 13.37
C GLN A 113 -6.71 23.77 12.92
N SER A 114 -6.57 24.06 11.64
CA SER A 114 -6.75 25.43 11.11
C SER A 114 -8.22 25.88 11.03
N TYR A 115 -9.19 24.96 11.10
CA TYR A 115 -10.64 25.24 11.03
C TYR A 115 -11.32 25.15 12.39
N THR A 116 -10.63 24.71 13.44
CA THR A 116 -11.19 24.59 14.79
C THR A 116 -10.56 25.63 15.71
N ASP A 117 -11.34 26.11 16.68
CA ASP A 117 -10.84 26.90 17.80
C ASP A 117 -10.39 25.95 18.90
N SER A 118 -9.13 26.04 19.33
CA SER A 118 -8.54 25.07 20.26
C SER A 118 -9.12 25.15 21.68
N LEU A 119 -9.72 26.29 22.06
CA LEU A 119 -10.32 26.48 23.38
C LEU A 119 -11.72 25.86 23.46
N THR A 120 -12.51 25.96 22.38
CA THR A 120 -13.93 25.56 22.36
C THR A 120 -14.21 24.28 21.59
N GLY A 121 -13.29 23.85 20.72
CA GLY A 121 -13.48 22.73 19.78
C GLY A 121 -14.48 23.02 18.66
N LEU A 122 -15.04 24.24 18.60
CA LEU A 122 -15.99 24.66 17.59
C LEU A 122 -15.28 25.12 16.30
N PRO A 123 -15.98 25.12 15.14
CA PRO A 123 -15.47 25.74 13.93
C PRO A 123 -15.10 27.21 14.19
N ASN A 124 -13.86 27.57 13.88
CA ASN A 124 -13.38 28.94 14.05
C ASN A 124 -13.91 29.85 12.93
N ARG A 125 -13.56 31.14 13.01
CA ARG A 125 -13.99 32.15 12.05
C ARG A 125 -13.67 31.76 10.60
N ARG A 126 -12.48 31.20 10.34
CA ARG A 126 -12.05 30.77 8.99
C ARG A 126 -12.98 29.69 8.43
N ALA A 127 -13.35 28.70 9.26
CA ALA A 127 -14.24 27.64 8.84
C ALA A 127 -15.64 28.13 8.44
N ILE A 128 -16.16 29.14 9.14
CA ILE A 128 -17.44 29.77 8.80
C ILE A 128 -17.35 30.44 7.43
N PHE A 129 -16.33 31.27 7.18
CA PHE A 129 -16.22 32.03 5.94
C PHE A 129 -15.98 31.16 4.70
N GLU A 130 -15.24 30.06 4.83
CA GLU A 130 -15.02 29.16 3.69
C GLU A 130 -16.26 28.33 3.35
N ASN A 131 -17.05 27.91 4.34
CA ASN A 131 -18.25 27.10 4.11
C ASN A 131 -19.50 27.91 3.76
N LEU A 132 -19.55 29.20 4.13
CA LEU A 132 -20.71 30.07 3.88
C LEU A 132 -21.12 30.10 2.41
N THR A 133 -20.16 30.21 1.48
CA THR A 133 -20.43 30.25 0.03
C THR A 133 -21.10 28.96 -0.46
N THR A 134 -20.59 27.82 0.01
CA THR A 134 -21.11 26.49 -0.32
C THR A 134 -22.52 26.31 0.24
N LEU A 135 -22.75 26.71 1.49
CA LEU A 135 -24.06 26.67 2.13
C LEU A 135 -25.08 27.55 1.38
N PHE A 136 -24.72 28.78 1.01
CA PHE A 136 -25.59 29.66 0.21
C PHE A 136 -25.95 29.07 -1.15
N SER A 137 -24.99 28.43 -1.81
CA SER A 137 -25.21 27.77 -3.09
C SER A 137 -26.16 26.58 -2.96
N LEU A 138 -25.93 25.72 -1.96
CA LEU A 138 -26.81 24.59 -1.62
C LEU A 138 -28.24 25.04 -1.31
N ALA A 139 -28.41 26.06 -0.48
CA ALA A 139 -29.71 26.59 -0.13
C ALA A 139 -30.48 27.13 -1.35
N ARG A 140 -29.79 27.80 -2.28
CA ARG A 140 -30.38 28.27 -3.53
C ARG A 140 -30.85 27.11 -4.42
N HIS A 141 -30.04 26.06 -4.55
CA HIS A 141 -30.38 24.89 -5.36
C HIS A 141 -31.51 24.04 -4.76
N LEU A 142 -31.52 23.88 -3.43
CA LEU A 142 -32.52 23.10 -2.71
C LEU A 142 -33.75 23.92 -2.31
N ASN A 143 -33.84 25.19 -2.73
CA ASN A 143 -34.88 26.15 -2.34
C ASN A 143 -35.12 26.24 -0.82
N HIS A 144 -34.05 26.15 -0.04
CA HIS A 144 -34.06 26.25 1.42
C HIS A 144 -33.69 27.66 1.88
N LYS A 145 -34.15 28.05 3.07
CA LYS A 145 -33.76 29.29 3.75
C LYS A 145 -32.58 29.02 4.69
N ILE A 146 -31.63 29.95 4.75
CA ILE A 146 -30.52 29.91 5.72
C ILE A 146 -30.84 30.84 6.88
N MET A 147 -30.57 30.38 8.09
CA MET A 147 -30.62 31.18 9.31
C MET A 147 -29.20 31.37 9.85
N ILE A 148 -28.87 32.61 10.22
CA ILE A 148 -27.60 32.94 10.88
C ILE A 148 -27.96 33.53 12.25
N ALA A 149 -27.39 32.96 13.30
CA ALA A 149 -27.53 33.45 14.66
C ALA A 149 -26.16 33.94 15.16
N PHE A 150 -26.15 35.09 15.84
CA PHE A 150 -24.97 35.63 16.51
C PHE A 150 -25.23 35.62 18.02
N ILE A 151 -24.33 35.00 18.77
CA ILE A 151 -24.43 34.84 20.22
C ILE A 151 -23.19 35.49 20.83
N ASP A 152 -23.40 36.36 21.80
CA ASP A 152 -22.36 37.02 22.58
C ASP A 152 -22.51 36.66 24.06
N LEU A 153 -21.40 36.54 24.78
CA LEU A 153 -21.41 36.20 26.21
C LEU A 153 -21.28 37.48 27.05
N ASP A 154 -22.33 37.82 27.78
CA ASP A 154 -22.32 38.97 28.70
C ASP A 154 -21.35 38.72 29.88
N ASN A 155 -20.67 39.79 30.33
CA ASN A 155 -19.75 39.78 31.49
C ASN A 155 -18.53 38.83 31.37
N PHE A 156 -17.99 38.62 30.16
CA PHE A 156 -16.87 37.70 29.94
C PHE A 156 -15.51 38.16 30.53
N LYS A 157 -15.36 39.43 30.93
CA LYS A 157 -14.17 39.95 31.62
C LYS A 157 -14.46 40.17 33.10
N LEU A 158 -13.52 39.74 33.97
CA LEU A 158 -13.46 40.11 35.39
C LEU A 158 -12.94 41.53 35.58
#